data_AF-A0A8J8FT35-F1
#
_entry.id   AF-A0A8J8FT35-F1
#
_cell.length_a   1.000
_cell.length_b   1.000
_cell.length_c   1.000
_cell.angle_alpha   90.00
_cell.angle_beta   90.00
_cell.angle_gamma   90.00
#
_symmetry.space_group_name_H-M   'P 1'
#
loop_
_entity.id
_entity.type
_entity.pdbx_description
1 polymer ?
#
loop_
_entity_poly.entity_id
_entity_poly.type
_entity_poly.pdbx_seq_one_letter_code
_entity_poly.pdbx_strand_id
1 'polypeptide(L)'
;MIIIDTPFHISFSDNNEKPFYACTEKCKTIWYLSDADKDLMICKKCGGKLEKAIEKIHYKVLRKHNKRLSLNDFKKHLSNLSRKDKELIKSYTEGTAKVGLLSIVKPQFIDKAEKEWS
;
A
#
# COMPACT_ATOMS: atom_id res chain seq x y z
N MET A 1 -1.97 7.21 11.16
CA MET A 1 -1.93 6.91 9.72
C MET A 1 -0.57 7.18 9.12
N ILE A 2 -0.25 6.42 8.08
CA ILE A 2 0.93 6.60 7.24
C ILE A 2 0.55 6.41 5.77
N ILE A 3 1.16 7.21 4.90
CA ILE A 3 1.07 7.09 3.44
C ILE A 3 2.47 6.80 2.93
N ILE A 4 2.59 5.72 2.18
CA ILE A 4 3.86 5.18 1.71
C ILE A 4 3.85 5.14 0.20
N ASP A 5 4.92 5.64 -0.39
CA ASP A 5 5.23 5.48 -1.80
C ASP A 5 6.25 4.36 -1.98
N THR A 6 6.02 3.54 -2.99
CA THR A 6 6.94 2.50 -3.46
C THR A 6 7.11 2.69 -4.97
N PRO A 7 8.02 1.99 -5.66
CA PRO A 7 8.15 2.10 -7.11
C PRO A 7 6.80 2.00 -7.83
N PHE A 8 5.96 1.02 -7.48
CA PHE A 8 4.73 0.70 -8.23
C PHE A 8 3.42 0.92 -7.48
N HIS A 9 3.47 1.13 -6.16
CA HIS A 9 2.27 1.32 -5.34
C HIS A 9 2.29 2.58 -4.51
N ILE A 10 1.09 3.11 -4.23
CA ILE A 10 0.83 3.98 -3.09
C ILE A 10 0.06 3.16 -2.05
N SER A 11 0.56 3.13 -0.82
CA SER A 11 -0.05 2.41 0.29
C SER A 11 -0.55 3.37 1.36
N PHE A 12 -1.73 3.06 1.91
CA PHE A 12 -2.38 3.82 2.96
C PHE A 12 -2.65 2.89 4.14
N SER A 13 -2.38 3.37 5.35
CA SER A 13 -2.73 2.66 6.58
C SER A 13 -3.11 3.66 7.66
N ASP A 14 -4.11 3.33 8.47
CA ASP A 14 -4.41 4.08 9.68
C ASP A 14 -3.39 3.82 10.79
N ASN A 15 -2.66 2.70 10.71
CA ASN A 15 -1.58 2.39 11.63
C ASN A 15 -0.42 3.36 11.39
N ASN A 16 0.03 4.03 12.45
CA ASN A 16 1.11 5.02 12.37
C ASN A 16 2.50 4.36 12.41
N GLU A 17 2.63 3.20 11.81
CA GLU A 17 3.79 2.32 11.90
C GLU A 17 4.51 2.24 10.56
N LYS A 18 5.81 1.97 10.58
CA LYS A 18 6.56 1.72 9.35
C LYS A 18 6.34 0.26 8.93
N PRO A 19 6.33 -0.03 7.61
CA PRO A 19 6.23 -1.40 7.15
C PRO A 19 7.46 -2.19 7.60
N PHE A 20 7.26 -3.48 7.83
CA PHE A 20 8.34 -4.37 8.27
C PHE A 20 8.99 -5.09 7.10
N TYR A 21 8.20 -5.42 6.07
CA TYR A 21 8.66 -6.13 4.89
C TYR A 21 8.37 -5.36 3.60
N ALA A 22 9.18 -5.61 2.59
CA ALA A 22 8.99 -5.13 1.23
C ALA A 22 9.22 -6.28 0.25
N CYS A 23 8.43 -6.31 -0.82
CA CYS A 23 8.72 -7.19 -1.95
C CYS A 23 9.93 -6.63 -2.70
N THR A 24 11.01 -7.39 -2.81
CA THR A 24 12.22 -6.95 -3.51
C THR A 24 12.26 -7.38 -4.96
N GLU A 25 11.21 -8.04 -5.45
CA GLU A 25 11.11 -8.58 -6.81
C GLU A 25 10.06 -7.86 -7.66
N LYS A 26 8.89 -8.48 -7.91
CA LYS A 26 8.00 -8.05 -8.99
C LYS A 26 7.24 -6.76 -8.67
N CYS A 27 6.40 -6.76 -7.63
CA CYS A 27 5.44 -5.68 -7.40
C CYS A 27 5.98 -4.55 -6.51
N LYS A 28 7.08 -4.77 -5.78
CA LYS A 28 7.69 -3.76 -4.90
C LYS A 28 6.76 -3.19 -3.82
N THR A 29 5.68 -3.89 -3.47
CA THR A 29 4.76 -3.47 -2.39
C THR A 29 5.41 -3.65 -1.01
N ILE A 30 4.80 -3.04 0.00
CA ILE A 30 5.18 -3.21 1.42
C ILE A 30 4.17 -4.07 2.17
N TRP A 31 4.58 -4.57 3.34
CA TRP A 31 3.76 -5.35 4.27
C TRP A 31 4.09 -5.04 5.73
N TYR A 32 3.09 -5.07 6.60
CA TYR A 32 3.27 -5.04 8.05
C TYR A 32 3.48 -6.44 8.61
N LEU A 33 3.98 -6.50 9.84
CA LEU A 33 4.29 -7.76 10.52
C LEU A 33 3.05 -8.67 10.69
N SER A 34 1.86 -8.08 10.81
CA SER A 34 0.58 -8.79 10.92
C SER A 34 0.11 -9.41 9.61
N ASP A 35 0.58 -8.91 8.47
CA ASP A 35 0.00 -9.21 7.16
C ASP A 35 0.88 -10.19 6.36
N ALA A 36 2.18 -10.22 6.66
CA ALA A 36 3.16 -11.11 6.03
C ALA A 36 3.13 -12.51 6.64
N ASP A 37 3.23 -13.52 5.78
CA ASP A 37 3.50 -14.89 6.22
C ASP A 37 5.00 -15.02 6.49
N LYS A 38 5.36 -15.20 7.77
CA LYS A 38 6.75 -15.18 8.23
C LYS A 38 7.52 -16.43 7.81
N ASP A 39 6.82 -17.54 7.59
CA ASP A 39 7.47 -18.82 7.31
C ASP A 39 7.83 -18.92 5.83
N LEU A 40 7.00 -18.31 4.97
CA LEU A 40 7.18 -18.38 3.52
C LEU A 40 8.02 -17.23 2.96
N MET A 41 8.03 -16.05 3.60
CA MET A 41 8.71 -14.85 3.09
C MET A 41 8.40 -14.56 1.60
N ILE A 42 7.16 -14.85 1.19
CA ILE A 42 6.64 -14.69 -0.17
C ILE A 42 5.56 -13.61 -0.18
N CYS A 43 5.62 -12.76 -1.20
CA CYS A 43 4.70 -11.67 -1.43
C CYS A 43 3.35 -12.22 -1.89
N LYS A 44 2.34 -12.17 -1.03
CA LYS A 44 0.97 -12.61 -1.32
C LYS A 44 0.31 -11.91 -2.53
N LYS A 45 0.89 -10.80 -3.01
CA LYS A 45 0.36 -10.03 -4.15
C LYS A 45 0.95 -10.43 -5.50
N CYS A 46 2.12 -11.05 -5.55
CA CYS A 46 2.79 -11.35 -6.84
C CYS A 46 3.65 -12.62 -6.84
N GLY A 47 3.71 -13.35 -5.72
CA GLY A 47 4.55 -14.53 -5.51
C GLY A 47 6.04 -14.24 -5.36
N GLY A 48 6.49 -12.98 -5.47
CA GLY A 48 7.91 -12.64 -5.36
C GLY A 48 8.45 -12.63 -3.93
N LYS A 49 9.77 -12.59 -3.76
CA LYS A 49 10.43 -12.59 -2.45
C LYS A 49 10.13 -11.35 -1.59
N LEU A 50 9.96 -11.56 -0.29
CA LEU A 50 9.93 -10.51 0.74
C LEU A 50 11.27 -10.42 1.47
N GLU A 51 11.68 -9.20 1.77
CA GLU A 51 12.82 -8.91 2.64
C GLU A 51 12.45 -7.78 3.61
N LYS A 52 13.34 -7.50 4.57
CA LYS A 52 13.14 -6.40 5.52
C LYS A 52 13.01 -5.08 4.77
N ALA A 53 11.97 -4.30 5.09
CA ALA A 53 11.74 -3.01 4.47
C ALA A 53 12.78 -1.99 4.95
N ILE A 54 13.39 -1.27 4.01
CA ILE A 54 14.34 -0.19 4.30
C ILE A 54 13.81 1.09 3.65
N GLU A 55 13.56 2.11 4.48
CA GLU A 55 13.12 3.42 4.00
C GLU A 55 14.21 4.05 3.12
N LYS A 56 13.78 4.78 2.08
CA LYS A 56 14.60 5.36 1.00
C LYS A 56 15.22 4.35 0.04
N ILE A 57 15.13 3.04 0.32
CA ILE A 57 15.54 1.98 -0.63
C ILE A 57 14.29 1.31 -1.22
N HIS A 58 13.45 0.75 -0.37
CA HIS A 58 12.26 0.00 -0.80
C HIS A 58 11.00 0.88 -0.87
N TYR A 59 10.93 1.89 0.00
CA TYR A 59 9.77 2.76 0.12
C TYR A 59 10.14 4.16 0.63
N LYS A 60 9.25 5.13 0.44
CA LYS A 60 9.35 6.48 0.99
C LYS A 60 8.08 6.82 1.76
N VAL A 61 8.21 7.38 2.96
CA VAL A 61 7.06 7.92 3.68
C VAL A 61 6.68 9.27 3.06
N LEU A 62 5.47 9.37 2.51
CA LEU A 62 4.94 10.63 1.98
C LEU A 62 4.30 11.48 3.09
N ARG A 63 3.62 10.81 4.02
CA ARG A 63 2.92 11.45 5.13
C ARG A 63 2.81 10.51 6.30
N LYS A 64 2.90 11.05 7.51
CA LYS A 64 2.75 10.32 8.77
C LYS A 64 2.12 11.22 9.82
N HIS A 65 0.99 10.83 10.42
CA HIS A 65 0.36 11.59 11.51
C HIS A 65 -0.60 10.76 12.37
N ASN A 66 -0.96 11.28 13.54
CA ASN A 66 -1.86 10.61 14.50
C ASN A 66 -3.35 10.69 14.15
N LYS A 67 -3.75 11.52 13.18
CA LYS A 67 -5.14 11.53 12.69
C LYS A 67 -5.39 10.32 11.78
N ARG A 68 -6.67 9.98 11.60
CA ARG A 68 -7.14 8.95 10.66
C ARG A 68 -6.97 9.40 9.21
N LEU A 69 -6.89 8.46 8.28
CA LEU A 69 -6.99 8.73 6.85
C LEU A 69 -8.31 9.45 6.52
N SER A 70 -8.21 10.46 5.67
CA SER A 70 -9.34 11.21 5.14
C SER A 70 -9.42 11.04 3.62
N LEU A 71 -10.59 11.31 3.04
CA LEU A 71 -10.76 11.28 1.57
C LEU A 71 -9.74 12.16 0.83
N ASN A 72 -9.33 13.28 1.44
CA ASN A 72 -8.35 14.20 0.85
C ASN A 72 -6.94 13.59 0.75
N ASP A 73 -6.58 12.69 1.66
CA ASP A 73 -5.30 11.96 1.59
C ASP A 73 -5.23 11.12 0.32
N PHE A 74 -6.31 10.42 -0.02
CA PHE A 74 -6.38 9.63 -1.23
C PHE A 74 -6.33 10.50 -2.49
N LYS A 75 -7.14 11.57 -2.55
CA LYS A 75 -7.18 12.48 -3.71
C LYS A 75 -5.82 13.10 -4.02
N LYS A 76 -5.03 13.42 -2.98
CA LYS A 76 -3.70 14.03 -3.15
C LYS A 76 -2.68 13.09 -3.78
N HIS A 77 -2.84 11.78 -3.56
CA HIS A 77 -1.84 10.77 -3.96
C HIS A 77 -2.32 9.85 -5.09
N LEU A 78 -3.61 9.89 -5.45
CA LEU A 78 -4.21 9.11 -6.51
C LEU A 78 -4.96 10.05 -7.46
N SER A 79 -4.24 10.61 -8.43
CA SER A 79 -4.85 11.29 -9.57
C SER A 79 -5.58 10.25 -10.42
N ASN A 80 -6.89 10.40 -10.60
CA ASN A 80 -7.77 9.53 -11.41
C ASN A 80 -8.33 8.29 -10.70
N LEU A 81 -8.77 8.43 -9.45
CA LEU A 81 -9.60 7.42 -8.80
C LEU A 81 -10.88 7.12 -9.61
N SER A 82 -11.11 5.85 -9.92
CA SER A 82 -12.37 5.41 -10.53
C SER A 82 -13.55 5.63 -9.57
N ARG A 83 -14.78 5.56 -10.08
CA ARG A 83 -15.97 5.63 -9.22
C ARG A 83 -15.98 4.53 -8.16
N LYS A 84 -15.61 3.30 -8.53
CA LYS A 84 -15.51 2.17 -7.62
C LYS A 84 -14.47 2.39 -6.53
N ASP A 85 -13.30 2.92 -6.89
CA ASP A 85 -12.25 3.23 -5.90
C ASP A 85 -12.71 4.32 -4.92
N LYS A 86 -13.43 5.33 -5.40
CA LYS A 86 -14.00 6.37 -4.53
C LYS A 86 -15.02 5.80 -3.55
N GLU A 87 -15.92 4.93 -4.01
CA GLU A 87 -16.92 4.28 -3.16
C GLU A 87 -16.26 3.37 -2.11
N LEU A 88 -15.23 2.63 -2.51
CA LEU A 88 -14.43 1.80 -1.60
C LEU A 88 -13.65 2.63 -0.58
N ILE A 89 -12.99 3.71 -1.00
CA ILE A 89 -12.29 4.64 -0.10
C ILE A 89 -13.28 5.28 0.88
N LYS A 90 -14.45 5.67 0.38
CA LYS A 90 -15.51 6.29 1.19
C LYS A 90 -15.93 5.34 2.32
N SER A 91 -16.17 4.05 2.03
CA SER A 91 -16.54 3.07 3.06
C SER A 91 -15.47 2.91 4.15
N TYR A 92 -14.18 2.99 3.79
CA TYR A 92 -13.08 2.96 4.76
C TYR A 92 -12.97 4.24 5.59
N THR A 93 -13.37 5.39 5.07
CA THR A 93 -13.24 6.68 5.75
C THR A 93 -14.46 7.10 6.57
N GLU A 94 -15.65 6.59 6.26
CA GLU A 94 -16.90 6.99 6.92
C GLU A 94 -17.33 6.08 8.09
N GLY A 95 -16.90 4.81 8.10
CA GLY A 95 -17.18 3.89 9.20
C GLY A 95 -16.27 4.09 10.42
N THR A 96 -16.32 3.22 11.42
CA THR A 96 -15.35 3.16 12.54
C THR A 96 -14.16 2.24 12.24
N ALA A 97 -14.25 1.44 11.17
CA ALA A 97 -13.22 0.49 10.76
C ALA A 97 -11.93 1.20 10.33
N LYS A 98 -10.79 0.73 10.84
CA LYS A 98 -9.47 1.24 10.47
C LYS A 98 -8.95 0.54 9.24
N VAL A 99 -8.27 1.28 8.37
CA VAL A 99 -7.54 0.69 7.22
C VAL A 99 -6.26 0.05 7.75
N GLY A 100 -6.21 -1.28 7.73
CA GLY A 100 -4.98 -2.04 8.04
C GLY A 100 -3.88 -1.77 7.03
N LEU A 101 -4.08 -2.18 5.77
CA LEU A 101 -3.24 -1.85 4.64
C LEU A 101 -4.06 -1.81 3.36
N LEU A 102 -4.10 -0.65 2.69
CA LEU A 102 -4.64 -0.49 1.36
C LEU A 102 -3.50 -0.13 0.40
N SER A 103 -3.09 -1.08 -0.45
CA SER A 103 -2.00 -0.91 -1.42
C SER A 103 -2.54 -0.85 -2.85
N ILE A 104 -2.47 0.34 -3.46
CA ILE A 104 -3.03 0.65 -4.77
C ILE A 104 -1.89 0.72 -5.79
N VAL A 105 -2.04 0.04 -6.93
CA VAL A 105 -1.10 0.11 -8.06
C VAL A 105 -1.20 1.51 -8.68
N LYS A 106 -0.08 2.17 -8.94
CA LYS A 106 -0.11 3.47 -9.61
C LYS A 106 -0.63 3.30 -11.05
N PRO A 107 -1.40 4.25 -11.59
CA PRO A 107 -2.06 4.10 -12.89
C PRO A 107 -1.14 3.64 -14.02
N GLN A 108 0.09 4.15 -14.09
CA GLN A 108 1.07 3.80 -15.13
C GLN A 108 1.62 2.36 -15.06
N PHE A 109 1.29 1.60 -14.01
CA PHE A 109 1.73 0.21 -13.83
C PHE A 109 0.56 -0.79 -13.80
N ILE A 110 -0.68 -0.36 -14.08
CA ILE A 110 -1.85 -1.26 -14.07
C ILE A 110 -1.69 -2.38 -15.10
N ASP A 111 -1.42 -2.05 -16.37
CA ASP A 111 -1.24 -3.05 -17.43
C ASP A 111 -0.10 -4.04 -17.13
N LYS A 112 0.96 -3.55 -16.48
CA LYS A 112 2.08 -4.40 -16.04
C LYS A 112 1.63 -5.37 -14.94
N ALA A 113 0.87 -4.86 -13.97
CA ALA A 113 0.37 -5.66 -12.86
C ALA A 113 -0.53 -6.81 -13.35
N GLU A 114 -1.42 -6.52 -14.29
CA GLU A 114 -2.36 -7.50 -14.86
C GLU A 114 -1.64 -8.61 -15.65
N LYS A 115 -0.54 -8.28 -16.30
CA LYS A 115 0.23 -9.24 -17.13
C LYS A 115 1.24 -10.07 -16.34
N GLU A 116 1.86 -9.52 -15.30
CA GLU A 116 3.05 -10.11 -14.68
C GLU A 116 2.89 -10.56 -13.22
N TRP A 117 1.88 -10.06 -12.50
CA TRP A 117 1.75 -10.24 -11.05
C TRP A 117 0.63 -11.19 -10.62
N SER A 118 0.15 -12.02 -11.55
CA SER A 118 -0.84 -13.09 -11.34
C SER A 118 -0.23 -14.42 -10.92
#